data_AF-A0A934ULS2-F1
#
_entry.id   AF-A0A934ULS2-F1
#
_cell.length_a   1.000
_cell.length_b   1.000
_cell.length_c   1.000
_cell.angle_alpha   90.00
_cell.angle_beta   90.00
_cell.angle_gamma   90.00
#
_symmetry.space_group_name_H-M   'P 1'
#
loop_
_entity.id
_entity.type
_entity.pdbx_description
1 polymer ?
#
loop_
_entity_poly.entity_id
_entity_poly.type
_entity_poly.pdbx_seq_one_letter_code
_entity_poly.pdbx_strand_id
1 'polypeptide(L)'
;MYYSSGGGVIGGKSYENVNKAAITFVTSAQHYFPKMNAANMEIPQVNHIKIYVLTNKGRYSFDGVESEFTVEKSPWAELFYKGNEVITQLRLINAK
;
A
#
# COMPACT_ATOMS: atom_id res chain seq x y z
N MET A 1 -2.33 3.26 -4.67
CA MET A 1 -0.93 3.24 -5.18
C MET A 1 -0.87 4.20 -6.36
N TYR A 2 -0.05 5.24 -6.28
CA TYR A 2 0.03 6.27 -7.33
C TYR A 2 1.14 5.93 -8.32
N TYR A 3 0.78 5.83 -9.60
CA TYR A 3 1.72 6.03 -10.69
C TYR A 3 1.67 7.51 -11.05
N SER A 4 2.83 8.16 -11.19
CA SER A 4 2.91 9.55 -11.66
C SER A 4 2.30 9.74 -13.05
N SER A 5 2.14 8.66 -13.82
CA SER A 5 1.46 8.64 -15.12
C SER A 5 -0.08 8.60 -15.02
N GLY A 6 -0.67 8.46 -13.82
CA GLY A 6 -2.13 8.34 -13.65
C GLY A 6 -2.74 7.01 -14.12
N GLY A 7 -1.92 6.06 -14.60
CA GLY A 7 -2.36 4.75 -15.08
C GLY A 7 -2.31 3.63 -14.04
N GLY A 8 -2.75 2.43 -14.44
CA GLY A 8 -2.62 1.19 -13.68
C GLY A 8 -1.81 0.14 -14.44
N VAL A 9 -1.16 -0.78 -13.72
CA VAL A 9 -0.44 -1.91 -14.32
C VAL A 9 -1.27 -3.19 -14.12
N ILE A 10 -1.61 -3.85 -15.22
CA ILE A 10 -2.28 -5.15 -15.23
C ILE A 10 -1.25 -6.21 -15.62
N GLY A 11 -1.31 -7.39 -14.98
CA GLY A 11 -0.43 -8.52 -15.32
C GLY A 11 0.88 -8.60 -14.52
N GLY A 12 1.12 -7.71 -13.56
CA GLY A 12 2.33 -7.73 -12.72
C GLY A 12 2.55 -9.04 -11.94
N LYS A 13 1.48 -9.78 -11.63
CA LYS A 13 1.54 -11.08 -10.93
C LYS A 13 2.42 -12.12 -11.63
N SER A 14 2.54 -12.07 -12.95
CA SER A 14 3.35 -13.03 -13.72
C SER A 14 4.84 -12.94 -13.43
N TYR A 15 5.30 -11.84 -12.82
CA TYR A 15 6.68 -11.63 -12.43
C TYR A 15 6.89 -12.04 -10.97
N GLU A 16 7.85 -12.93 -10.73
CA GLU A 16 8.08 -13.55 -9.41
C GLU A 16 8.44 -12.51 -8.33
N ASN A 17 9.26 -11.51 -8.67
CA ASN A 17 9.65 -10.42 -7.78
C ASN A 17 8.44 -9.59 -7.32
N VAL A 18 7.55 -9.23 -8.25
CA VAL A 18 6.31 -8.51 -7.94
C VAL A 18 5.39 -9.36 -7.08
N ASN A 19 5.26 -10.65 -7.41
CA ASN A 19 4.42 -11.58 -6.65
C ASN A 19 4.89 -11.72 -5.19
N LYS A 20 6.20 -11.95 -4.98
CA LYS A 20 6.78 -12.05 -3.62
C LYS A 20 6.58 -10.77 -2.82
N ALA A 21 6.81 -9.61 -3.41
CA ALA A 21 6.58 -8.31 -2.76
C ALA A 21 5.10 -8.13 -2.40
N ALA A 22 4.17 -8.47 -3.30
CA ALA A 22 2.73 -8.34 -3.07
C ALA A 22 2.24 -9.27 -1.95
N ILE A 23 2.67 -10.54 -1.93
CA ILE A 23 2.36 -11.48 -0.86
C ILE A 23 2.87 -10.95 0.49
N THR A 24 4.10 -10.44 0.52
CA THR A 24 4.71 -9.89 1.74
C THR A 24 3.91 -8.70 2.25
N PHE A 25 3.52 -7.77 1.36
CA PHE A 25 2.72 -6.60 1.70
C PHE A 25 1.33 -6.99 2.24
N VAL A 26 0.59 -7.85 1.53
CA VAL A 26 -0.77 -8.26 1.92
C VAL A 26 -0.75 -9.06 3.24
N THR A 27 0.23 -9.94 3.43
CA THR A 27 0.36 -10.71 4.68
C THR A 27 0.66 -9.78 5.86
N SER A 28 1.54 -8.80 5.66
CA SER A 28 1.88 -7.82 6.71
C SER A 28 0.70 -6.95 7.10
N ALA A 29 -0.15 -6.58 6.15
CA ALA A 29 -1.36 -5.78 6.39
C ALA A 29 -2.32 -6.41 7.42
N GLN A 30 -2.30 -7.74 7.60
CA GLN A 30 -3.13 -8.42 8.59
C GLN A 30 -2.82 -7.98 10.03
N HIS A 31 -1.56 -7.70 10.35
CA HIS A 31 -1.17 -7.20 11.68
C HIS A 31 -1.68 -5.79 11.97
N TYR A 32 -2.01 -5.03 10.92
CA TYR A 32 -2.51 -3.66 11.03
C TYR A 32 -4.03 -3.58 11.05
N PHE A 33 -4.72 -4.62 10.58
CA PHE A 33 -6.18 -4.66 10.52
C PHE A 33 -6.87 -4.24 11.82
N PRO A 34 -6.43 -4.67 13.03
CA PRO A 34 -7.06 -4.26 14.29
C PRO A 34 -6.96 -2.75 14.58
N LYS A 35 -6.05 -2.03 13.93
CA LYS A 35 -5.83 -0.58 14.09
C LYS A 35 -6.51 0.25 13.00
N MET A 36 -7.19 -0.39 12.04
CA MET A 36 -7.85 0.28 10.93
C MET A 36 -9.34 0.51 11.22
N ASN A 37 -9.89 1.55 10.61
CA ASN A 37 -11.31 1.88 10.70
C ASN A 37 -12.06 1.42 9.45
N ALA A 38 -13.38 1.34 9.50
CA ALA A 38 -14.20 1.14 8.31
C ALA A 38 -13.90 2.26 7.29
N ALA A 39 -13.66 1.88 6.03
CA ALA A 39 -13.23 2.82 5.03
C ALA A 39 -14.38 3.70 4.52
N ASN A 40 -14.17 5.01 4.51
CA ASN A 40 -14.91 5.93 3.65
C ASN A 40 -14.09 6.16 2.37
N MET A 41 -14.71 6.17 1.19
CA MET A 41 -14.02 6.35 -0.10
C MET A 41 -13.65 7.82 -0.37
N GLU A 42 -13.39 8.57 0.70
CA GLU A 42 -13.05 9.98 0.64
C GLU A 42 -11.60 10.15 0.20
N ILE A 43 -11.37 11.20 -0.58
CA ILE A 43 -10.03 11.61 -1.00
C ILE A 43 -9.22 11.93 0.28
N PRO A 44 -7.94 11.51 0.37
CA PRO A 44 -7.09 11.86 1.51
C PRO A 44 -6.99 13.37 1.68
N GLN A 45 -6.82 13.82 2.91
CA GLN A 45 -6.49 15.22 3.18
C GLN A 45 -5.10 15.58 2.60
N VAL A 46 -4.83 16.87 2.45
CA VAL A 46 -3.50 17.34 2.01
C VAL A 46 -2.43 16.84 3.00
N ASN A 47 -1.33 16.32 2.47
CA ASN A 47 -0.22 15.72 3.25
C ASN A 47 -0.59 14.48 4.07
N HIS A 48 -1.74 13.86 3.76
CA HIS A 48 -2.12 12.60 4.36
C HIS A 48 -1.89 11.43 3.41
N ILE A 49 -1.55 10.29 4.01
CA ILE A 49 -1.50 9.01 3.34
C ILE A 49 -2.69 8.20 3.84
N LYS A 50 -3.51 7.72 2.88
CA LYS A 50 -4.59 6.78 3.16
C LYS A 50 -4.25 5.40 2.61
N ILE A 51 -4.21 4.41 3.49
CA ILE A 51 -4.04 3.00 3.14
C ILE A 51 -5.41 2.33 3.20
N TYR A 52 -5.77 1.62 2.14
CA TYR A 52 -6.99 0.81 2.06
C TYR A 52 -6.64 -0.68 2.06
N VAL A 53 -7.38 -1.46 2.85
CA VAL A 53 -7.32 -2.91 2.88
C VAL A 53 -8.70 -3.48 2.57
N LEU A 54 -8.74 -4.40 1.61
CA LEU A 54 -9.93 -5.13 1.23
C LEU A 54 -9.92 -6.49 1.92
N THR A 55 -10.98 -6.79 2.67
CA THR A 55 -11.15 -8.06 3.35
C THR A 55 -12.49 -8.68 2.97
N ASN A 56 -12.70 -9.95 3.33
CA ASN A 56 -14.00 -10.60 3.21
C ASN A 56 -15.10 -9.99 4.10
N LYS A 57 -14.73 -9.17 5.10
CA LYS A 57 -15.66 -8.48 6.00
C LYS A 57 -15.98 -7.04 5.58
N GLY A 58 -15.33 -6.56 4.52
CA GLY A 58 -15.50 -5.20 4.03
C GLY A 58 -14.18 -4.49 3.82
N ARG A 59 -14.29 -3.16 3.66
CA ARG A 59 -13.17 -2.27 3.36
C ARG A 59 -12.77 -1.52 4.61
N TYR A 60 -11.48 -1.47 4.86
CA TYR A 60 -10.92 -0.80 6.02
C TYR A 60 -9.82 0.15 5.56
N SER A 61 -9.63 1.23 6.29
CA SER A 61 -8.59 2.20 5.99
C SER A 61 -7.94 2.76 7.24
N PHE A 62 -6.72 3.21 7.04
CA PHE A 62 -6.03 4.13 7.93
C PHE A 62 -5.71 5.40 7.14
N ASP A 63 -5.97 6.56 7.75
CA ASP A 63 -5.67 7.89 7.23
C ASP A 63 -4.85 8.61 8.29
N GLY A 64 -3.64 9.03 7.92
CA GLY A 64 -2.71 9.69 8.82
C GLY A 64 -1.82 10.67 8.08
N VAL A 65 -1.15 11.54 8.82
CA VAL A 65 -0.19 12.50 8.25
C VAL A 65 1.02 11.76 7.72
N GLU A 66 1.67 12.27 6.68
CA GLU A 66 2.82 11.62 6.03
C GLU A 66 3.97 11.25 6.99
N SER A 67 4.20 12.05 8.03
CA SER A 67 5.22 11.78 9.05
C SER A 67 4.92 10.50 9.86
N GLU A 68 3.65 10.09 9.96
CA GLU A 68 3.27 8.81 10.56
C GLU A 68 3.61 7.62 9.65
N PHE A 69 4.13 7.80 8.44
CA PHE A 69 4.52 6.69 7.57
C PHE A 69 5.99 6.70 7.19
N THR A 70 6.66 7.83 7.36
CA THR A 70 8.05 8.03 6.89
C THR A 70 9.07 8.02 8.01
N VAL A 71 8.64 8.04 9.28
CA VAL A 71 9.53 7.92 10.44
C VAL A 71 9.77 6.46 10.78
N GLU A 72 11.03 6.06 10.94
CA GLU A 72 11.49 4.68 11.16
C GLU A 72 10.85 3.97 12.37
N LYS A 73 10.33 4.73 13.34
CA LYS A 73 9.64 4.22 14.53
C LYS A 73 8.11 4.17 14.42
N SER A 74 7.55 4.65 13.32
CA SER A 74 6.10 4.60 13.17
C SER A 74 5.65 3.16 12.97
N PRO A 75 4.55 2.73 13.65
CA PRO A 75 3.95 1.45 13.35
C PRO A 75 3.62 1.31 11.86
N TRP A 76 3.22 2.38 11.17
CA TRP A 76 2.75 2.33 9.78
C TRP A 76 3.85 2.36 8.73
N ALA A 77 5.09 2.71 9.12
CA ALA A 77 6.20 2.85 8.19
C ALA A 77 6.53 1.54 7.47
N GLU A 78 6.56 0.42 8.20
CA GLU A 78 6.81 -0.89 7.62
C GLU A 78 5.78 -1.25 6.54
N LEU A 79 4.48 -1.06 6.82
CA LEU A 79 3.41 -1.33 5.86
C LEU A 79 3.52 -0.42 4.63
N PHE A 80 3.85 0.86 4.84
CA PHE A 80 4.05 1.83 3.78
C PHE A 80 5.22 1.46 2.86
N TYR A 81 6.38 1.11 3.43
CA TYR A 81 7.54 0.71 2.64
C TYR A 81 7.30 -0.59 1.87
N LYS A 82 6.64 -1.58 2.48
CA LYS A 82 6.26 -2.81 1.79
C LYS A 82 5.30 -2.56 0.62
N GLY A 83 4.37 -1.62 0.76
CA GLY A 83 3.50 -1.21 -0.34
C GLY A 83 4.27 -0.51 -1.47
N ASN A 84 5.22 0.37 -1.13
CA ASN A 84 6.10 1.02 -2.11
C ASN A 84 7.01 0.02 -2.82
N GLU A 85 7.47 -1.03 -2.13
CA GLU A 85 8.30 -2.08 -2.72
C GLU A 85 7.57 -2.80 -3.86
N VAL A 86 6.26 -3.06 -3.73
CA VAL A 86 5.45 -3.61 -4.84
C VAL A 86 5.50 -2.68 -6.07
N ILE A 87 5.37 -1.37 -5.86
CA ILE A 87 5.44 -0.38 -6.94
C ILE A 87 6.84 -0.35 -7.55
N THR A 88 7.89 -0.40 -6.73
CA THR A 88 9.30 -0.47 -7.18
C THR A 88 9.50 -1.66 -8.10
N GLN A 89 9.10 -2.85 -7.68
CA GLN A 89 9.22 -4.07 -8.50
C GLN A 89 8.40 -3.97 -9.80
N LEU A 90 7.22 -3.37 -9.75
CA LEU A 90 6.40 -3.10 -10.95
C LEU A 90 7.04 -2.08 -11.90
N ARG A 91 7.84 -1.13 -11.40
CA ARG A 91 8.56 -0.18 -12.26
C ARG A 91 9.75 -0.85 -12.95
N LEU A 92 10.46 -1.71 -12.24
CA LEU A 92 11.63 -2.42 -12.76
C LEU A 92 11.29 -3.37 -13.92
N ILE A 93 10.08 -3.94 -13.96
CA ILE A 93 9.63 -4.76 -15.10
C ILE A 93 9.34 -3.93 -16.36
N ASN A 94 8.97 -2.65 -16.22
CA ASN A 94 8.58 -1.77 -17.31
C ASN A 94 9.72 -0.84 -17.77
N ALA A 95 10.85 -0.80 -17.06
CA ALA A 95 11.99 0.05 -17.36
C ALA A 95 12.88 -0.50 -18.50
N LYS A 96 12.27 -1.13 -19.51
CA LYS A 96 12.95 -1.65 -20.70
C LYS A 96 12.77 -0.73 -21.90
#